data_AF-A0A7J7JHC6-F1
#
_entry.id   AF-A0A7J7JHC6-F1
#
_cell.length_a   1.000
_cell.length_b   1.000
_cell.length_c   1.000
_cell.angle_alpha   90.00
_cell.angle_beta   90.00
_cell.angle_gamma   90.00
#
_symmetry.space_group_name_H-M   'P 1'
#
loop_
_entity.id
_entity.type
_entity.pdbx_description
1 polymer ?
#
loop_
_entity_poly.entity_id
_entity_poly.type
_entity_poly.pdbx_seq_one_letter_code
_entity_poly.pdbx_strand_id
1 'polypeptide(L)'
;MPTKNLKLVVVGDGGVGKSCLLISYTTNSFPSEYVPTVFDNFAIDKIVDGKNYNMGLWDVAGQEDYDRLRPLSYPGTDVFLVCFSLGDRDSYENITQIWIPELNRFCPGVPRVLVGCKTDLQSHCITKQEAMKAATDLHCVMYMESSSLQLKGLTELFDMAVKVAVVNMERLSSKTKRFKFLKKKKELHSPSNADLLIPPVMPPAGFAPEIEIETSTIGEDWLNLLNSATNADTRLILPNGERFYAHQTLLASASDVFRKALLIEPNKKKLKAEEKLFNHPAILKVDSSEAPKCTKVYLAKVVSSQAMKHALQFFYSGVVVFDKSPSDALLQDIRNLGELFSCPFLKQICDNLQSDDEDLNPSIGTYLCDVRAEQMKKLFFDPASDSDADLKFLFKSKEIYAHKCIVSARNATMAAMLDGRFAESNAVNVATVDMVHDNQIDSETFLAMLEYLYTGHAPLDKGVDPVSLLILADKYNITRLTNLCELYITKFVEQKCFKSIEKADVDVIGLLSMAQLYNAPQLVRWCLHFISTNYLPLSARPEWSQLSDANLQHIEEHRWPPLEYLEQVKEYEELCHGHSYHAKKRSGVTCLIM
;
A
#
# COMPACT_ATOMS: atom_id res chain seq x y z
N MET A 1 -8.83 -28.78 -25.18
CA MET A 1 -9.81 -28.95 -24.08
C MET A 1 -9.97 -27.60 -23.40
N PRO A 2 -11.16 -27.21 -22.92
CA PRO A 2 -11.33 -25.93 -22.24
C PRO A 2 -10.50 -25.92 -20.94
N THR A 3 -9.64 -24.91 -20.81
CA THR A 3 -8.84 -24.66 -19.59
C THR A 3 -9.79 -24.29 -18.46
N LYS A 4 -9.63 -24.92 -17.29
CA LYS A 4 -10.43 -24.58 -16.10
C LYS A 4 -9.70 -23.52 -15.28
N ASN A 5 -10.40 -22.45 -14.92
CA ASN A 5 -9.86 -21.40 -14.06
C ASN A 5 -10.01 -21.82 -12.59
N LEU A 6 -8.94 -21.66 -11.81
CA LEU A 6 -8.91 -21.90 -10.38
C LEU A 6 -8.37 -20.68 -9.66
N LYS A 7 -9.03 -20.25 -8.58
CA LYS A 7 -8.59 -19.16 -7.73
C LYS A 7 -7.97 -19.69 -6.44
N LEU A 8 -6.69 -19.39 -6.24
CA LEU A 8 -5.92 -19.71 -5.05
C LEU A 8 -5.60 -18.41 -4.31
N VAL A 9 -5.91 -18.33 -3.03
CA VAL A 9 -5.59 -17.15 -2.20
C VAL A 9 -4.61 -17.54 -1.12
N VAL A 10 -3.55 -16.75 -0.96
CA VAL A 10 -2.53 -16.93 0.08
C VAL A 10 -2.78 -15.97 1.23
N VAL A 11 -2.82 -16.49 2.47
CA VAL A 11 -3.07 -15.71 3.70
C VAL A 11 -2.06 -16.10 4.79
N GLY A 12 -1.91 -15.28 5.82
CA GLY A 12 -0.90 -15.45 6.87
C GLY A 12 -0.24 -14.12 7.22
N ASP A 13 0.45 -14.08 8.37
CA ASP A 13 1.05 -12.85 8.93
C ASP A 13 1.97 -12.10 7.96
N GLY A 14 2.16 -10.80 8.22
CA GLY A 14 3.20 -10.01 7.55
C GLY A 14 4.58 -10.68 7.68
N GLY A 15 5.38 -10.67 6.62
CA GLY A 15 6.76 -11.17 6.67
C GLY A 15 6.95 -12.70 6.68
N VAL A 16 5.89 -13.53 6.66
CA VAL A 16 6.05 -15.00 6.64
C VAL A 16 6.55 -15.57 5.31
N GLY A 17 6.51 -14.79 4.23
CA GLY A 17 7.02 -15.16 2.90
C GLY A 17 5.96 -15.52 1.85
N LYS A 18 4.72 -15.01 1.97
CA LYS A 18 3.62 -15.25 1.00
C LYS A 18 3.97 -14.77 -0.41
N SER A 19 4.41 -13.52 -0.53
CA SER A 19 4.80 -12.91 -1.81
C SER A 19 5.99 -13.62 -2.43
N CYS A 20 7.03 -13.90 -1.62
CA CYS A 20 8.16 -14.70 -2.07
C CYS A 20 7.75 -16.11 -2.53
N LEU A 21 6.78 -16.76 -1.87
CA LEU A 21 6.26 -18.05 -2.29
C LEU A 21 5.63 -17.99 -3.69
N LEU A 22 4.80 -16.98 -3.94
CA LEU A 22 4.15 -16.79 -5.23
C LEU A 22 5.16 -16.42 -6.32
N ILE A 23 5.98 -15.40 -6.09
CA ILE A 23 6.98 -14.91 -7.05
C ILE A 23 7.99 -16.01 -7.40
N SER A 24 8.50 -16.73 -6.41
CA SER A 24 9.47 -17.80 -6.66
C SER A 24 8.89 -18.98 -7.40
N TYR A 25 7.60 -19.26 -7.21
CA TYR A 25 6.93 -20.28 -7.99
C TYR A 25 6.66 -19.85 -9.43
N THR A 26 6.29 -18.60 -9.67
CA THR A 26 5.96 -18.11 -11.02
C THR A 26 7.22 -17.79 -11.85
N THR A 27 8.29 -17.33 -11.21
CA THR A 27 9.52 -16.87 -11.90
C THR A 27 10.68 -17.86 -11.83
N ASN A 28 10.58 -18.92 -11.02
CA ASN A 28 11.72 -19.80 -10.66
C ASN A 28 12.94 -19.03 -10.12
N SER A 29 12.71 -17.88 -9.47
CA SER A 29 13.76 -17.07 -8.86
C SER A 29 13.30 -16.46 -7.54
N PHE A 30 14.22 -16.25 -6.60
CA PHE A 30 13.92 -15.51 -5.38
C PHE A 30 14.05 -14.00 -5.64
N PRO A 31 13.06 -13.16 -5.26
CA PRO A 31 13.14 -11.72 -5.48
C PRO A 31 14.28 -11.10 -4.67
N SER A 32 15.14 -10.31 -5.30
CA SER A 32 16.26 -9.60 -4.66
C SER A 32 15.82 -8.33 -3.93
N GLU A 33 14.67 -7.76 -4.30
CA GLU A 33 14.09 -6.56 -3.70
C GLU A 33 12.72 -6.88 -3.09
N TYR A 34 12.48 -6.40 -1.87
CA TYR A 34 11.20 -6.58 -1.18
C TYR A 34 10.25 -5.42 -1.54
N VAL A 35 9.21 -5.75 -2.31
CA VAL A 35 8.08 -4.85 -2.57
C VAL A 35 6.97 -5.17 -1.55
N PRO A 36 6.52 -4.21 -0.71
CA PRO A 36 5.43 -4.44 0.23
C PRO A 36 4.10 -4.74 -0.49
N THR A 37 3.60 -5.96 -0.35
CA THR A 37 2.33 -6.40 -0.97
C THR A 37 1.12 -5.82 -0.25
N VAL A 38 0.27 -5.13 -1.02
CA VAL A 38 -1.11 -4.79 -0.64
C VAL A 38 -2.06 -5.86 -1.19
N PHE A 39 -2.05 -6.05 -2.52
CA PHE A 39 -2.66 -7.18 -3.23
C PHE A 39 -2.00 -7.36 -4.60
N ASP A 40 -1.48 -8.56 -4.89
CA ASP A 40 -0.91 -8.90 -6.21
C ASP A 40 -1.63 -10.11 -6.81
N ASN A 41 -1.94 -10.06 -8.10
CA ASN A 41 -2.62 -11.15 -8.80
C ASN A 41 -1.73 -11.71 -9.91
N PHE A 42 -1.30 -12.96 -9.76
CA PHE A 42 -0.54 -13.67 -10.79
C PHE A 42 -1.44 -14.69 -11.49
N ALA A 43 -1.27 -14.87 -12.79
CA ALA A 43 -1.94 -15.92 -13.54
C ALA A 43 -0.90 -16.82 -14.20
N ILE A 44 -1.00 -18.14 -13.98
CA ILE A 44 -0.14 -19.12 -14.65
C ILE A 44 -0.97 -20.29 -15.20
N ASP A 45 -0.54 -20.82 -16.33
CA ASP A 45 -1.08 -22.09 -16.84
C ASP A 45 -0.29 -23.26 -16.26
N LYS A 46 -1.01 -24.28 -15.78
CA LYS A 46 -0.43 -25.44 -15.13
C LYS A 46 -1.10 -26.73 -15.56
N ILE A 47 -0.30 -27.72 -15.94
CA ILE A 47 -0.76 -29.07 -16.26
C ILE A 47 -0.67 -29.93 -15.00
N VAL A 48 -1.81 -30.41 -14.50
CA VAL A 48 -1.90 -31.36 -13.38
C VAL A 48 -2.75 -32.55 -13.80
N ASP A 49 -2.23 -33.77 -13.62
CA ASP A 49 -2.85 -35.03 -14.03
C ASP A 49 -3.33 -35.03 -15.51
N GLY A 50 -2.53 -34.44 -16.39
CA GLY A 50 -2.79 -34.35 -17.83
C GLY A 50 -3.88 -33.35 -18.24
N LYS A 51 -4.38 -32.52 -17.33
CA LYS A 51 -5.37 -31.46 -17.59
C LYS A 51 -4.74 -30.08 -17.38
N ASN A 52 -5.05 -29.14 -18.27
CA ASN A 52 -4.57 -27.77 -18.18
C ASN A 52 -5.51 -26.91 -17.32
N TYR A 53 -4.94 -26.17 -16.38
CA TYR A 53 -5.62 -25.27 -15.47
C TYR A 53 -4.98 -23.89 -15.55
N ASN A 54 -5.82 -22.85 -15.55
CA ASN A 54 -5.37 -21.47 -15.39
C ASN A 54 -5.52 -21.12 -13.90
N MET A 55 -4.40 -20.88 -13.24
CA MET A 55 -4.35 -20.60 -11.81
C MET A 55 -4.24 -19.10 -11.58
N GLY A 56 -5.28 -18.50 -11.03
CA GLY A 56 -5.23 -17.16 -10.47
C GLY A 56 -4.71 -17.23 -9.03
N LEU A 57 -3.50 -16.72 -8.80
CA LEU A 57 -2.81 -16.66 -7.53
C LEU A 57 -3.00 -15.26 -6.94
N TRP A 58 -3.67 -15.17 -5.80
CA TRP A 58 -3.94 -13.91 -5.10
C TRP A 58 -3.03 -13.80 -3.89
N ASP A 59 -2.12 -12.84 -3.94
CA ASP A 59 -1.34 -12.41 -2.79
C ASP A 59 -2.13 -11.39 -1.98
N VAL A 60 -2.14 -11.54 -0.66
CA VAL A 60 -2.92 -10.69 0.24
C VAL A 60 -2.04 -10.22 1.39
N ALA A 61 -2.08 -8.92 1.68
CA ALA A 61 -1.36 -8.34 2.81
C ALA A 61 -1.68 -9.05 4.13
N GLY A 62 -0.62 -9.36 4.87
CA GLY A 62 -0.69 -10.08 6.15
C GLY A 62 -0.69 -9.19 7.39
N GLN A 63 -0.63 -7.87 7.22
CA GLN A 63 -0.61 -6.90 8.33
C GLN A 63 -2.04 -6.56 8.77
N GLU A 64 -2.21 -6.27 10.06
CA GLU A 64 -3.51 -5.95 10.68
C GLU A 64 -4.17 -4.71 10.05
N ASP A 65 -3.35 -3.77 9.55
CA ASP A 65 -3.82 -2.57 8.84
C ASP A 65 -4.70 -2.89 7.61
N TYR A 66 -4.61 -4.12 7.08
CA TYR A 66 -5.38 -4.59 5.93
C TYR A 66 -6.53 -5.55 6.26
N ASP A 67 -6.82 -5.81 7.54
CA ASP A 67 -7.84 -6.78 7.97
C ASP A 67 -9.25 -6.54 7.38
N ARG A 68 -9.56 -5.28 7.01
CA ARG A 68 -10.83 -4.92 6.39
C ARG A 68 -10.83 -5.06 4.87
N LEU A 69 -9.66 -4.94 4.23
CA LEU A 69 -9.50 -5.03 2.78
C LEU A 69 -9.27 -6.47 2.34
N ARG A 70 -8.51 -7.24 3.12
CA ARG A 70 -8.13 -8.63 2.84
C ARG A 70 -9.34 -9.54 2.54
N PRO A 71 -10.47 -9.47 3.28
CA PRO A 71 -11.64 -10.28 2.97
C PRO A 71 -12.29 -10.01 1.61
N LEU A 72 -12.00 -8.87 0.96
CA LEU A 72 -12.51 -8.55 -0.37
C LEU A 72 -11.92 -9.46 -1.46
N SER A 73 -10.73 -10.03 -1.21
CA SER A 73 -10.06 -10.96 -2.13
C SER A 73 -10.56 -12.41 -1.99
N TYR A 74 -11.39 -12.72 -1.00
CA TYR A 74 -11.80 -14.09 -0.68
C TYR A 74 -12.95 -14.67 -1.53
N PRO A 75 -13.93 -13.89 -2.03
CA PRO A 75 -15.01 -14.43 -2.85
C PRO A 75 -14.50 -15.19 -4.08
N GLY A 76 -15.12 -16.33 -4.37
CA GLY A 76 -14.78 -17.19 -5.49
C GLY A 76 -13.49 -18.01 -5.30
N THR A 77 -12.91 -18.04 -4.10
CA THR A 77 -11.70 -18.83 -3.82
C THR A 77 -12.01 -20.33 -3.84
N ASP A 78 -11.21 -21.08 -4.60
CA ASP A 78 -11.34 -22.54 -4.69
C ASP A 78 -10.52 -23.27 -3.62
N VAL A 79 -9.39 -22.68 -3.18
CA VAL A 79 -8.55 -23.16 -2.07
C VAL A 79 -7.74 -22.01 -1.45
N PHE A 80 -7.55 -22.05 -0.13
CA PHE A 80 -6.65 -21.15 0.60
C PHE A 80 -5.31 -21.82 0.92
N LEU A 81 -4.21 -21.09 0.74
CA LEU A 81 -2.91 -21.41 1.32
C LEU A 81 -2.73 -20.57 2.58
N VAL A 82 -2.65 -21.22 3.74
CA VAL A 82 -2.54 -20.56 5.04
C VAL A 82 -1.08 -20.68 5.51
N CYS A 83 -0.33 -19.59 5.42
CA CYS A 83 1.11 -19.57 5.59
C CYS A 83 1.52 -19.07 6.99
N PHE A 84 2.52 -19.71 7.57
CA PHE A 84 3.27 -19.23 8.73
C PHE A 84 4.77 -19.46 8.51
N SER A 85 5.65 -18.82 9.27
CA SER A 85 7.09 -19.06 9.16
C SER A 85 7.56 -20.07 10.21
N LEU A 86 8.39 -21.04 9.81
CA LEU A 86 8.99 -22.02 10.74
C LEU A 86 9.92 -21.39 11.78
N GLY A 87 10.43 -20.17 11.53
CA GLY A 87 11.27 -19.40 12.44
C GLY A 87 10.50 -18.43 13.35
N ASP A 88 9.17 -18.34 13.21
CA ASP A 88 8.34 -17.37 13.92
C ASP A 88 7.12 -18.06 14.56
N ARG A 89 7.17 -18.22 15.90
CA ARG A 89 6.12 -18.89 16.67
C ARG A 89 4.83 -18.08 16.74
N ASP A 90 4.91 -16.76 16.77
CA ASP A 90 3.72 -15.90 16.83
C ASP A 90 2.90 -16.08 15.54
N SER A 91 3.58 -16.12 14.38
CA SER A 91 2.92 -16.39 13.10
C SER A 91 2.19 -17.74 13.03
N TYR A 92 2.70 -18.75 13.77
CA TYR A 92 2.07 -20.05 13.88
C TYR A 92 0.84 -20.03 14.81
N GLU A 93 0.94 -19.35 15.95
CA GLU A 93 -0.17 -19.23 16.91
C GLU A 93 -1.33 -18.42 16.30
N ASN A 94 -1.01 -17.38 15.52
CA ASN A 94 -1.97 -16.56 14.79
C ASN A 94 -2.79 -17.34 13.76
N ILE A 95 -2.31 -18.50 13.27
CA ILE A 95 -3.13 -19.38 12.42
C ILE A 95 -4.43 -19.77 13.15
N THR A 96 -4.32 -20.15 14.42
CA THR A 96 -5.47 -20.60 15.21
C THR A 96 -6.29 -19.42 15.72
N GLN A 97 -5.62 -18.33 16.11
CA GLN A 97 -6.25 -17.18 16.77
C GLN A 97 -6.92 -16.21 15.78
N ILE A 98 -6.38 -16.07 14.56
CA ILE A 98 -6.76 -15.04 13.60
C ILE A 98 -7.21 -15.67 12.28
N TRP A 99 -6.31 -16.34 11.58
CA TRP A 99 -6.51 -16.71 10.18
C TRP A 99 -7.63 -17.73 9.96
N ILE A 100 -7.65 -18.81 10.74
CA ILE A 100 -8.70 -19.81 10.64
C ILE A 100 -10.08 -19.25 11.03
N PRO A 101 -10.23 -18.51 12.14
CA PRO A 101 -11.46 -17.79 12.46
C PRO A 101 -11.92 -16.83 11.35
N GLU A 102 -11.01 -16.07 10.75
CA GLU A 102 -11.31 -15.15 9.65
C GLU A 102 -11.83 -15.88 8.41
N LEU A 103 -11.12 -16.92 7.97
CA LEU A 103 -11.56 -17.74 6.83
C LEU A 103 -12.89 -18.45 7.09
N ASN A 104 -13.13 -18.90 8.32
CA ASN A 104 -14.42 -19.47 8.73
C ASN A 104 -15.56 -18.45 8.63
N ARG A 105 -15.29 -17.19 8.99
CA ARG A 105 -16.27 -16.10 8.94
C ARG A 105 -16.64 -15.71 7.52
N PHE A 106 -15.65 -15.55 6.64
CA PHE A 106 -15.85 -14.97 5.31
C PHE A 106 -16.06 -16.00 4.19
N CYS A 107 -15.43 -17.17 4.29
CA CYS A 107 -15.48 -18.22 3.25
C CYS A 107 -15.68 -19.62 3.87
N PRO A 108 -16.84 -19.87 4.51
CA PRO A 108 -17.10 -21.16 5.13
C PRO A 108 -17.14 -22.27 4.09
N GLY A 109 -16.37 -23.34 4.34
CA GLY A 109 -16.38 -24.55 3.51
C GLY A 109 -15.40 -24.55 2.33
N VAL A 110 -14.62 -23.48 2.12
CA VAL A 110 -13.49 -23.49 1.19
C VAL A 110 -12.32 -24.28 1.82
N PRO A 111 -11.72 -25.25 1.11
CA PRO A 111 -10.62 -26.04 1.64
C PRO A 111 -9.35 -25.21 1.85
N ARG A 112 -8.52 -25.66 2.79
CA ARG A 112 -7.30 -24.96 3.22
C ARG A 112 -6.11 -25.91 3.21
N VAL A 113 -4.96 -25.41 2.79
CA VAL A 113 -3.68 -26.09 2.93
C VAL A 113 -2.83 -25.27 3.90
N LEU A 114 -2.36 -25.88 4.97
CA LEU A 114 -1.46 -25.24 5.92
C LEU A 114 -0.02 -25.30 5.37
N VAL A 115 0.69 -24.18 5.37
CA VAL A 115 2.02 -24.05 4.75
C VAL A 115 3.03 -23.49 5.75
N GLY A 116 4.06 -24.28 6.06
CA GLY A 116 5.23 -23.84 6.82
C GLY A 116 6.31 -23.29 5.90
N CYS A 117 6.51 -21.98 5.91
CA CYS A 117 7.45 -21.27 5.06
C CYS A 117 8.85 -21.15 5.70
N LYS A 118 9.85 -20.85 4.87
CA LYS A 118 11.25 -20.58 5.25
C LYS A 118 11.98 -21.79 5.86
N THR A 119 11.82 -22.97 5.25
CA THR A 119 12.54 -24.19 5.70
C THR A 119 14.06 -24.07 5.60
N ASP A 120 14.56 -23.09 4.85
CA ASP A 120 15.98 -22.77 4.70
C ASP A 120 16.63 -22.15 5.95
N LEU A 121 15.84 -21.60 6.87
CA LEU A 121 16.35 -21.07 8.14
C LEU A 121 16.94 -22.19 9.01
N GLN A 122 18.03 -21.89 9.74
CA GLN A 122 18.69 -22.87 10.60
C GLN A 122 17.96 -23.08 11.94
N SER A 123 17.18 -22.11 12.41
CA SER A 123 16.42 -22.18 13.66
C SER A 123 14.92 -22.30 13.38
N HIS A 124 14.35 -23.48 13.60
CA HIS A 124 12.89 -23.71 13.56
C HIS A 124 12.34 -23.78 14.98
N CYS A 125 11.30 -23.01 15.27
CA CYS A 125 10.62 -22.99 16.57
C CYS A 125 9.28 -23.78 16.56
N ILE A 126 8.89 -24.31 15.39
CA ILE A 126 7.73 -25.19 15.20
C ILE A 126 8.23 -26.53 14.65
N THR A 127 7.82 -27.64 15.27
CA THR A 127 8.16 -28.97 14.75
C THR A 127 7.16 -29.44 13.69
N LYS A 128 7.61 -30.30 12.76
CA LYS A 128 6.73 -30.90 11.75
C LYS A 128 5.53 -31.63 12.35
N GLN A 129 5.72 -32.31 13.49
CA GLN A 129 4.65 -33.03 14.19
C GLN A 129 3.59 -32.07 14.77
N GLU A 130 4.05 -30.97 15.36
CA GLU A 130 3.19 -29.91 15.90
C GLU A 130 2.35 -29.25 14.80
N ALA A 131 2.97 -28.93 13.64
CA ALA A 131 2.26 -28.36 12.51
C ALA A 131 1.27 -29.35 11.84
N MET A 132 1.62 -30.64 11.71
CA MET A 132 0.71 -31.67 11.20
C MET A 132 -0.50 -31.88 12.12
N LYS A 133 -0.27 -31.85 13.45
CA LYS A 133 -1.35 -31.94 14.42
C LYS A 133 -2.30 -30.74 14.29
N ALA A 134 -1.77 -29.52 14.23
CA ALA A 134 -2.58 -28.32 14.04
C ALA A 134 -3.37 -28.34 12.72
N ALA A 135 -2.78 -28.78 11.61
CA ALA A 135 -3.52 -28.92 10.35
C ALA A 135 -4.74 -29.85 10.49
N THR A 136 -4.60 -30.93 11.27
CA THR A 136 -5.70 -31.86 11.57
C THR A 136 -6.76 -31.20 12.44
N ASP A 137 -6.34 -30.58 13.55
CA ASP A 137 -7.22 -29.94 14.53
C ASP A 137 -8.00 -28.75 13.94
N LEU A 138 -7.41 -28.04 12.97
CA LEU A 138 -7.98 -26.87 12.29
C LEU A 138 -8.75 -27.22 11.01
N HIS A 139 -8.91 -28.51 10.70
CA HIS A 139 -9.57 -29.01 9.49
C HIS A 139 -8.95 -28.52 8.16
N CYS A 140 -7.64 -28.30 8.14
CA CYS A 140 -6.89 -28.15 6.90
C CYS A 140 -6.82 -29.51 6.18
N VAL A 141 -6.84 -29.48 4.85
CA VAL A 141 -6.80 -30.71 4.03
C VAL A 141 -5.44 -31.41 4.16
N MET A 142 -4.36 -30.63 4.30
CA MET A 142 -3.01 -31.13 4.50
C MET A 142 -2.10 -30.04 5.07
N TYR A 143 -0.89 -30.45 5.46
CA TYR A 143 0.23 -29.60 5.81
C TYR A 143 1.41 -29.82 4.85
N MET A 144 2.05 -28.74 4.42
CA MET A 144 3.22 -28.77 3.55
C MET A 144 4.27 -27.74 4.00
N GLU A 145 5.52 -27.96 3.64
CA GLU A 145 6.66 -27.11 3.98
C GLU A 145 7.33 -26.61 2.71
N SER A 146 7.80 -25.36 2.69
CA SER A 146 8.42 -24.75 1.51
C SER A 146 9.55 -23.78 1.85
N SER A 147 10.54 -23.70 0.96
CA SER A 147 11.53 -22.62 0.91
C SER A 147 11.47 -21.93 -0.44
N SER A 148 11.06 -20.66 -0.45
CA SER A 148 11.10 -19.82 -1.64
C SER A 148 12.55 -19.51 -2.04
N LEU A 149 13.46 -19.34 -1.07
CA LEU A 149 14.87 -19.06 -1.32
C LEU A 149 15.58 -20.23 -2.05
N GLN A 150 15.29 -21.47 -1.64
CA GLN A 150 15.88 -22.67 -2.22
C GLN A 150 15.02 -23.28 -3.35
N LEU A 151 13.88 -22.66 -3.69
CA LEU A 151 12.86 -23.18 -4.62
C LEU A 151 12.36 -24.59 -4.27
N LYS A 152 12.43 -24.97 -2.98
CA LYS A 152 12.14 -26.31 -2.50
C LYS A 152 10.70 -26.43 -2.03
N GLY A 153 9.99 -27.48 -2.47
CA GLY A 153 8.61 -27.77 -2.09
C GLY A 153 7.54 -26.94 -2.80
N LEU A 154 7.93 -25.99 -3.67
CA LEU A 154 6.99 -25.10 -4.38
C LEU A 154 6.11 -25.87 -5.36
N THR A 155 6.69 -26.61 -6.30
CA THR A 155 5.94 -27.36 -7.33
C THR A 155 4.94 -28.34 -6.72
N GLU A 156 5.37 -29.10 -5.71
CA GLU A 156 4.50 -30.06 -5.02
C GLU A 156 3.35 -29.35 -4.30
N LEU A 157 3.61 -28.22 -3.64
CA LEU A 157 2.60 -27.42 -2.96
C LEU A 157 1.50 -26.96 -3.91
N PHE A 158 1.86 -26.37 -5.04
CA PHE A 158 0.88 -25.86 -5.99
C PHE A 158 0.15 -26.98 -6.76
N ASP A 159 0.82 -28.10 -7.07
CA ASP A 159 0.16 -29.27 -7.64
C ASP A 159 -0.91 -29.84 -6.70
N MET A 160 -0.59 -29.93 -5.40
CA MET A 160 -1.54 -30.38 -4.39
C MET A 160 -2.67 -29.38 -4.17
N ALA A 161 -2.38 -28.07 -4.17
CA ALA A 161 -3.39 -27.03 -4.08
C ALA A 161 -4.40 -27.11 -5.23
N VAL A 162 -3.93 -27.32 -6.47
CA VAL A 162 -4.79 -27.54 -7.65
C VAL A 162 -5.66 -28.78 -7.45
N LYS A 163 -5.10 -29.91 -7.00
CA LYS A 163 -5.88 -31.12 -6.74
C LYS A 163 -6.99 -30.88 -5.71
N VAL A 164 -6.68 -30.17 -4.63
CA VAL A 164 -7.65 -29.79 -3.59
C VAL A 164 -8.76 -28.90 -4.15
N ALA A 165 -8.38 -27.87 -4.93
CA ALA A 165 -9.32 -26.95 -5.57
C ALA A 165 -10.27 -27.69 -6.52
N VAL A 166 -9.75 -28.59 -7.35
CA VAL A 166 -10.53 -29.39 -8.31
C VAL A 166 -11.53 -30.30 -7.58
N VAL A 167 -11.11 -31.00 -6.53
CA VAL A 167 -12.01 -31.85 -5.73
C VAL A 167 -13.14 -31.01 -5.12
N ASN A 168 -12.83 -29.81 -4.62
CA ASN A 168 -13.84 -28.90 -4.09
C ASN A 168 -14.82 -28.43 -5.17
N MET A 169 -14.31 -28.03 -6.34
CA MET A 169 -15.11 -27.63 -7.49
C MET A 169 -16.07 -28.76 -7.94
N GLU A 170 -15.58 -29.99 -7.99
CA GLU A 170 -16.38 -31.18 -8.33
C GLU A 170 -17.45 -31.48 -7.26
N ARG A 171 -17.12 -31.33 -5.98
CA ARG A 171 -18.06 -31.45 -4.85
C ARG A 171 -19.17 -30.40 -4.90
N LEU A 172 -18.85 -29.15 -5.24
CA LEU A 172 -19.83 -28.08 -5.40
C LEU A 172 -20.72 -28.33 -6.62
N SER A 173 -20.13 -28.77 -7.75
CA SER A 173 -20.89 -29.10 -8.96
C SER A 173 -21.88 -30.25 -8.77
N SER A 174 -21.52 -31.25 -7.95
CA SER A 174 -22.36 -32.42 -7.66
C SER A 174 -23.48 -32.12 -6.68
N LYS A 175 -23.28 -31.21 -5.70
CA LYS A 175 -24.36 -30.67 -4.84
C LYS A 175 -25.39 -29.88 -5.67
N THR A 176 -24.95 -29.04 -6.59
CA THR A 176 -25.82 -28.27 -7.49
C THR A 176 -26.58 -29.19 -8.46
N LYS A 177 -25.95 -30.29 -8.92
CA LYS A 177 -26.62 -31.34 -9.70
C LYS A 177 -27.67 -32.11 -8.89
N ARG A 178 -27.46 -32.35 -7.59
CA ARG A 178 -28.42 -33.03 -6.69
C ARG A 178 -29.69 -32.19 -6.44
N PHE A 179 -29.53 -30.87 -6.25
CA PHE A 179 -30.64 -29.92 -6.17
C PHE A 179 -31.40 -29.78 -7.51
N LYS A 180 -30.70 -29.86 -8.65
CA LYS A 180 -31.33 -29.94 -9.97
C LYS A 180 -32.03 -31.29 -10.21
N PHE A 181 -31.53 -32.40 -9.67
CA PHE A 181 -32.12 -33.75 -9.81
C PHE A 181 -33.47 -33.88 -9.08
N LEU A 182 -33.67 -33.18 -7.96
CA LEU A 182 -34.98 -33.12 -7.28
C LEU A 182 -36.03 -32.32 -8.07
N LYS A 183 -35.61 -31.37 -8.93
CA LYS A 183 -36.49 -30.67 -9.87
C LYS A 183 -36.67 -31.42 -11.21
N LYS A 184 -35.79 -32.37 -11.54
CA LYS A 184 -35.68 -33.03 -12.85
C LYS A 184 -36.09 -34.51 -12.82
N LYS A 185 -37.14 -34.84 -12.04
CA LYS A 185 -37.86 -36.13 -12.11
C LYS A 185 -39.02 -36.11 -13.12
N LYS A 186 -39.10 -35.06 -13.94
CA LYS A 186 -39.89 -35.03 -15.17
C LYS A 186 -38.92 -34.86 -16.35
N GLU A 187 -39.14 -35.72 -17.33
CA GLU A 187 -38.58 -35.71 -18.68
C GLU A 187 -37.31 -36.53 -18.91
N LEU A 188 -37.53 -37.57 -19.70
CA LEU A 188 -36.70 -38.68 -20.10
C LEU A 188 -36.44 -38.54 -21.61
N HIS A 189 -35.27 -39.04 -22.04
CA HIS A 189 -34.79 -39.27 -23.41
C HIS A 189 -34.13 -38.11 -24.17
N SER A 190 -32.84 -38.32 -24.47
CA SER A 190 -32.03 -37.61 -25.45
C SER A 190 -31.92 -38.43 -26.75
N PRO A 191 -32.05 -37.81 -27.94
CA PRO A 191 -31.52 -38.37 -29.18
C PRO A 191 -30.14 -37.79 -29.54
N SER A 192 -29.49 -38.48 -30.48
CA SER A 192 -28.10 -38.41 -30.92
C SER A 192 -27.69 -37.15 -31.71
N ASN A 193 -26.37 -36.88 -31.67
CA ASN A 193 -25.60 -35.89 -32.43
C ASN A 193 -25.99 -35.76 -33.93
N ALA A 194 -26.64 -34.65 -34.28
CA ALA A 194 -26.59 -34.01 -35.59
C ALA A 194 -26.95 -32.52 -35.40
N ASP A 195 -26.07 -31.61 -35.83
CA ASP A 195 -26.22 -30.15 -35.91
C ASP A 195 -26.67 -29.41 -34.64
N LEU A 196 -25.83 -29.39 -33.60
CA LEU A 196 -26.00 -28.48 -32.47
C LEU A 196 -25.45 -27.11 -32.81
N LEU A 197 -26.33 -26.13 -33.02
CA LEU A 197 -25.98 -24.71 -33.04
C LEU A 197 -25.26 -24.36 -31.72
N ILE A 198 -24.00 -23.93 -31.82
CA ILE A 198 -23.17 -23.58 -30.66
C ILE A 198 -23.47 -22.11 -30.29
N PRO A 199 -23.87 -21.81 -29.03
CA PRO A 199 -24.10 -20.44 -28.61
C PRO A 199 -22.78 -19.65 -28.60
N PRO A 200 -22.80 -18.36 -28.97
CA PRO A 200 -21.61 -17.52 -28.92
C PRO A 200 -21.09 -17.42 -27.47
N VAL A 201 -19.77 -17.46 -27.33
CA VAL A 201 -19.10 -17.40 -26.02
C VAL A 201 -18.78 -15.95 -25.71
N MET A 202 -19.21 -15.50 -24.54
CA MET A 202 -18.95 -14.13 -24.07
C MET A 202 -17.45 -13.95 -23.81
N PRO A 203 -16.81 -12.92 -24.42
CA PRO A 203 -15.40 -12.63 -24.15
C PRO A 203 -15.22 -12.09 -22.72
N PRO A 204 -14.04 -12.29 -22.09
CA PRO A 204 -13.75 -11.72 -20.77
C PRO A 204 -13.76 -10.18 -20.83
N ALA A 205 -14.15 -9.53 -19.74
CA ALA A 205 -14.29 -8.06 -19.66
C ALA A 205 -12.95 -7.28 -19.60
N GLY A 206 -11.81 -7.95 -19.68
CA GLY A 206 -10.49 -7.35 -19.42
C GLY A 206 -10.23 -7.11 -17.92
N PHE A 207 -9.00 -6.75 -17.57
CA PHE A 207 -8.63 -6.41 -16.19
C PHE A 207 -8.74 -4.90 -15.98
N ALA A 208 -9.07 -4.50 -14.74
CA ALA A 208 -9.01 -3.10 -14.35
C ALA A 208 -7.57 -2.58 -14.46
N PRO A 209 -7.37 -1.34 -14.93
CA PRO A 209 -6.04 -0.75 -14.99
C PRO A 209 -5.45 -0.63 -13.58
N GLU A 210 -4.17 -0.89 -13.46
CA GLU A 210 -3.43 -0.77 -12.21
C GLU A 210 -3.20 0.69 -11.84
N ILE A 211 -3.19 0.98 -10.53
CA ILE A 211 -2.83 2.29 -9.99
C ILE A 211 -1.40 2.18 -9.46
N GLU A 212 -0.47 2.86 -10.11
CA GLU A 212 0.92 2.95 -9.72
C GLU A 212 1.09 4.09 -8.70
N ILE A 213 1.82 3.83 -7.62
CA ILE A 213 2.15 4.83 -6.60
C ILE A 213 3.65 5.11 -6.68
N GLU A 214 4.00 6.38 -6.88
CA GLU A 214 5.40 6.82 -6.82
C GLU A 214 6.05 6.48 -5.47
N THR A 215 7.35 6.20 -5.48
CA THR A 215 8.11 5.97 -4.26
C THR A 215 8.20 7.25 -3.43
N SER A 216 8.26 7.11 -2.10
CA SER A 216 8.35 8.28 -1.21
C SER A 216 9.71 8.97 -1.38
N THR A 217 9.69 10.29 -1.58
CA THR A 217 10.89 11.13 -1.68
C THR A 217 11.36 11.68 -0.34
N ILE A 218 10.71 11.33 0.78
CA ILE A 218 10.91 11.99 2.08
C ILE A 218 12.38 12.02 2.53
N GLY A 219 13.13 10.93 2.34
CA GLY A 219 14.54 10.86 2.69
C GLY A 219 15.41 11.78 1.84
N GLU A 220 15.10 11.89 0.55
CA GLU A 220 15.78 12.78 -0.40
C GLU A 220 15.47 14.25 -0.11
N ASP A 221 14.19 14.57 0.15
CA ASP A 221 13.74 15.93 0.47
C ASP A 221 14.42 16.44 1.76
N TRP A 222 14.52 15.60 2.79
CA TRP A 222 15.24 15.92 4.01
C TRP A 222 16.75 16.06 3.77
N LEU A 223 17.35 15.21 2.94
CA LEU A 223 18.76 15.35 2.59
C LEU A 223 19.04 16.67 1.83
N ASN A 224 18.15 17.07 0.92
CA ASN A 224 18.22 18.35 0.21
C ASN A 224 18.07 19.54 1.16
N LEU A 225 17.20 19.41 2.17
CA LEU A 225 17.06 20.40 3.24
C LEU A 225 18.36 20.53 4.07
N LEU A 226 19.03 19.43 4.41
CA LEU A 226 20.35 19.45 5.07
C LEU A 226 21.40 20.16 4.20
N ASN A 227 21.45 19.84 2.91
CA ASN A 227 22.46 20.37 1.99
C ASN A 227 22.28 21.88 1.72
N SER A 228 21.03 22.35 1.61
CA SER A 228 20.71 23.77 1.38
C SER A 228 20.79 24.61 2.66
N ALA A 229 20.59 23.99 3.83
CA ALA A 229 20.45 24.66 5.13
C ALA A 229 19.33 25.72 5.18
N THR A 230 18.36 25.63 4.26
CA THR A 230 17.21 26.52 4.20
C THR A 230 16.35 26.36 5.46
N ASN A 231 16.01 27.45 6.13
CA ASN A 231 15.25 27.44 7.39
C ASN A 231 15.94 26.66 8.54
N ALA A 232 17.28 26.56 8.54
CA ALA A 232 18.02 25.93 9.64
C ALA A 232 17.88 26.74 10.95
N ASP A 233 17.33 26.10 11.97
CA ASP A 233 17.09 26.65 13.31
C ASP A 233 18.13 26.19 14.35
N THR A 234 19.05 25.31 13.95
CA THR A 234 20.03 24.68 14.84
C THR A 234 21.42 24.74 14.25
N ARG A 235 22.44 24.97 15.09
CA ARG A 235 23.84 24.95 14.70
C ARG A 235 24.64 24.02 15.60
N LEU A 236 25.19 22.96 15.02
CA LEU A 236 26.13 22.07 15.71
C LEU A 236 27.53 22.66 15.61
N ILE A 237 28.22 22.78 16.75
CA ILE A 237 29.55 23.39 16.86
C ILE A 237 30.52 22.34 17.38
N LEU A 238 31.51 21.98 16.57
CA LEU A 238 32.55 21.01 16.93
C LEU A 238 33.62 21.69 17.80
N PRO A 239 34.41 20.91 18.57
CA PRO A 239 35.51 21.46 19.37
C PRO A 239 36.58 22.21 18.55
N ASN A 240 36.75 21.86 17.27
CA ASN A 240 37.66 22.55 16.34
C ASN A 240 37.11 23.89 15.82
N GLY A 241 35.88 24.27 16.22
CA GLY A 241 35.22 25.50 15.82
C GLY A 241 34.37 25.41 14.53
N GLU A 242 34.39 24.27 13.86
CA GLU A 242 33.56 24.04 12.66
C GLU A 242 32.07 23.97 12.99
N ARG A 243 31.24 24.37 12.03
CA ARG A 243 29.81 24.62 12.23
C ARG A 243 28.99 23.90 11.16
N PHE A 244 27.98 23.15 11.60
CA PHE A 244 26.99 22.54 10.73
C PHE A 244 25.62 23.14 11.01
N TYR A 245 24.92 23.54 9.96
CA TYR A 245 23.53 23.98 10.03
C TYR A 245 22.61 22.76 10.00
N ALA A 246 21.57 22.78 10.83
CA ALA A 246 20.64 21.67 10.99
C ALA A 246 19.26 22.18 11.45
N HIS A 247 18.32 21.25 11.55
CA HIS A 247 16.93 21.47 11.90
C HIS A 247 16.58 20.69 13.17
N GLN A 248 16.03 21.36 14.16
CA GLN A 248 15.71 20.83 15.47
C GLN A 248 14.71 19.68 15.36
N THR A 249 13.70 19.87 14.50
CA THR A 249 12.68 18.88 14.18
C THR A 249 13.27 17.55 13.74
N LEU A 250 14.20 17.58 12.78
CA LEU A 250 14.83 16.38 12.22
C LEU A 250 15.87 15.76 13.15
N LEU A 251 16.67 16.57 13.85
CA LEU A 251 17.62 16.04 14.83
C LEU A 251 16.91 15.35 15.99
N ALA A 252 15.83 15.95 16.51
CA ALA A 252 15.05 15.40 17.61
C ALA A 252 14.24 14.16 17.23
N SER A 253 13.77 14.06 15.98
CA SER A 253 13.12 12.83 15.49
C SER A 253 14.13 11.69 15.27
N ALA A 254 15.38 12.01 14.91
CA ALA A 254 16.40 11.02 14.59
C ALA A 254 17.21 10.49 15.80
N SER A 255 17.32 11.25 16.89
CA SER A 255 18.11 10.86 18.07
C SER A 255 17.48 11.30 19.38
N ASP A 256 17.37 10.35 20.31
CA ASP A 256 16.97 10.60 21.70
C ASP A 256 17.88 11.59 22.43
N VAL A 257 19.18 11.60 22.08
CA VAL A 257 20.16 12.52 22.67
C VAL A 257 19.86 13.94 22.22
N PHE A 258 19.66 14.17 20.93
CA PHE A 258 19.25 15.48 20.41
C PHE A 258 17.87 15.87 20.91
N ARG A 259 16.90 14.94 20.94
CA ARG A 259 15.55 15.20 21.45
C ARG A 259 15.58 15.74 22.88
N LYS A 260 16.33 15.08 23.77
CA LYS A 260 16.50 15.55 25.16
C LYS A 260 17.24 16.88 25.22
N ALA A 261 18.29 17.06 24.42
CA ALA A 261 19.07 18.29 24.43
C ALA A 261 18.30 19.51 23.91
N LEU A 262 17.40 19.31 22.93
CA LEU A 262 16.71 20.38 22.22
C LEU A 262 15.30 20.65 22.74
N LEU A 263 14.59 19.64 23.27
CA LEU A 263 13.17 19.75 23.66
C LEU A 263 12.89 19.77 25.17
N ILE A 264 13.90 19.67 26.05
CA ILE A 264 13.66 19.86 27.49
C ILE A 264 13.34 21.35 27.76
N GLU A 265 12.08 21.64 28.11
CA GLU A 265 11.54 22.98 28.34
C GLU A 265 12.31 23.84 29.38
N PRO A 266 12.54 25.14 29.09
CA PRO A 266 12.91 26.17 30.07
C PRO A 266 11.74 26.76 30.90
N ASN A 267 10.52 26.20 30.85
CA ASN A 267 9.29 26.90 31.31
C ASN A 267 8.61 26.33 32.57
N LYS A 268 9.40 25.89 33.56
CA LYS A 268 8.97 25.92 34.97
C LYS A 268 9.76 26.97 35.76
N LYS A 269 9.00 27.89 36.35
CA LYS A 269 9.40 29.00 37.24
C LYS A 269 10.69 28.70 38.03
N LYS A 270 11.70 29.55 37.84
CA LYS A 270 12.91 29.70 38.68
C LYS A 270 13.60 28.38 39.03
N LEU A 271 14.34 27.81 38.09
CA LEU A 271 15.44 26.92 38.42
C LEU A 271 16.74 27.73 38.51
N LYS A 272 17.50 27.50 39.58
CA LYS A 272 18.80 28.13 39.83
C LYS A 272 19.74 27.80 38.67
N ALA A 273 20.68 28.70 38.37
CA ALA A 273 21.59 28.67 37.21
C ALA A 273 22.48 27.41 37.08
N GLU A 274 22.37 26.44 37.98
CA GLU A 274 23.25 25.28 38.11
C GLU A 274 22.61 23.96 37.61
N GLU A 275 21.31 23.92 37.26
CA GLU A 275 20.63 22.72 36.73
C GLU A 275 20.33 22.81 35.20
N LYS A 276 21.14 23.58 34.46
CA LYS A 276 21.03 23.73 32.98
C LYS A 276 21.80 22.69 32.15
N LEU A 277 22.59 21.81 32.77
CA LEU A 277 23.41 20.87 32.01
C LEU A 277 22.65 19.57 31.74
N PHE A 278 22.09 19.43 30.54
CA PHE A 278 22.00 18.11 29.91
C PHE A 278 23.40 17.50 29.94
N ASN A 279 23.66 16.59 30.89
CA ASN A 279 24.96 15.97 31.06
C ASN A 279 25.01 14.70 30.21
N HIS A 280 25.47 14.85 28.98
CA HIS A 280 25.69 13.73 28.07
C HIS A 280 27.10 13.81 27.50
N PRO A 281 27.82 12.69 27.36
CA PRO A 281 29.19 12.68 26.82
C PRO A 281 29.30 13.22 25.38
N ALA A 282 28.18 13.50 24.71
CA ALA A 282 28.10 14.01 23.35
C ALA A 282 28.01 15.54 23.27
N ILE A 283 27.31 16.17 24.22
CA ILE A 283 26.89 17.57 24.15
C ILE A 283 27.40 18.28 25.41
N LEU A 284 28.26 19.28 25.23
CA LEU A 284 28.80 20.12 26.30
C LEU A 284 27.79 21.14 26.79
N LYS A 285 27.10 21.77 25.83
CA LYS A 285 26.29 22.95 26.08
C LYS A 285 25.26 23.14 24.97
N VAL A 286 24.08 23.59 25.36
CA VAL A 286 23.06 24.10 24.44
C VAL A 286 22.77 25.55 24.79
N ASP A 287 22.90 26.44 23.81
CA ASP A 287 22.58 27.86 23.94
C ASP A 287 21.44 28.22 22.98
N SER A 288 20.28 28.58 23.53
CA SER A 288 19.17 29.13 22.75
C SER A 288 19.28 30.65 22.69
N SER A 289 19.34 31.25 21.49
CA SER A 289 19.23 32.71 21.33
C SER A 289 17.78 33.13 21.08
N GLU A 290 17.37 34.26 21.67
CA GLU A 290 16.01 34.78 21.54
C GLU A 290 15.71 35.36 20.16
N ALA A 291 16.71 35.84 19.39
CA ALA A 291 16.52 36.33 18.03
C ALA A 291 17.83 36.38 17.19
N PRO A 292 17.85 35.89 15.93
CA PRO A 292 16.90 34.90 15.39
C PRO A 292 16.91 33.62 16.26
N LYS A 293 15.79 32.88 16.30
CA LYS A 293 15.70 31.59 17.01
C LYS A 293 16.68 30.61 16.37
N CYS A 294 17.91 30.55 16.90
CA CYS A 294 18.95 29.63 16.45
C CYS A 294 19.59 28.98 17.67
N THR A 295 19.33 27.69 17.85
CA THR A 295 19.87 26.91 18.96
C THR A 295 21.28 26.43 18.62
N LYS A 296 22.26 26.79 19.45
CA LYS A 296 23.66 26.35 19.28
C LYS A 296 23.92 25.15 20.17
N VAL A 297 24.36 24.03 19.59
CA VAL A 297 24.71 22.81 20.31
C VAL A 297 26.22 22.59 20.20
N TYR A 298 26.91 22.67 21.33
CA TYR A 298 28.36 22.49 21.43
C TYR A 298 28.67 21.02 21.72
N LEU A 299 29.44 20.37 20.85
CA LEU A 299 29.77 18.94 20.98
C LEU A 299 31.01 18.71 21.85
N ALA A 300 31.02 17.61 22.60
CA ALA A 300 32.03 17.32 23.63
C ALA A 300 33.26 16.56 23.15
N LYS A 301 33.12 15.75 22.10
CA LYS A 301 34.22 14.94 21.56
C LYS A 301 34.66 15.48 20.21
N VAL A 302 35.97 15.37 19.94
CA VAL A 302 36.52 15.60 18.61
C VAL A 302 36.15 14.39 17.76
N VAL A 303 35.22 14.61 16.86
CA VAL A 303 34.89 13.73 15.73
C VAL A 303 35.34 14.46 14.49
N SER A 304 35.88 13.73 13.51
CA SER A 304 36.27 14.36 12.25
C SER A 304 35.05 15.02 11.60
N SER A 305 35.27 16.18 10.99
CA SER A 305 34.21 16.93 10.31
C SER A 305 33.57 16.10 9.19
N GLN A 306 34.38 15.26 8.55
CA GLN A 306 33.94 14.27 7.57
C GLN A 306 32.94 13.26 8.19
N ALA A 307 33.27 12.68 9.35
CA ALA A 307 32.37 11.76 10.04
C ALA A 307 31.06 12.43 10.47
N MET A 308 31.13 13.67 10.98
CA MET A 308 29.93 14.43 11.34
C MET A 308 29.03 14.70 10.13
N LYS A 309 29.61 15.05 8.98
CA LYS A 309 28.85 15.23 7.73
C LYS A 309 28.07 13.97 7.37
N HIS A 310 28.71 12.80 7.42
CA HIS A 310 28.06 11.52 7.13
C HIS A 310 27.01 11.12 8.18
N ALA A 311 27.28 11.36 9.46
CA ALA A 311 26.29 11.12 10.52
C ALA A 311 25.06 12.02 10.37
N LEU A 312 25.23 13.29 9.96
CA LEU A 312 24.12 14.18 9.65
C LEU A 312 23.29 13.71 8.46
N GLN A 313 23.94 13.28 7.36
CA GLN A 313 23.23 12.65 6.23
C GLN A 313 22.37 11.50 6.72
N PHE A 314 22.95 10.63 7.55
CA PHE A 314 22.24 9.51 8.15
C PHE A 314 21.07 9.95 9.05
N PHE A 315 21.25 10.96 9.90
CA PHE A 315 20.16 11.44 10.77
C PHE A 315 18.98 12.01 9.97
N TYR A 316 19.20 12.48 8.75
CA TYR A 316 18.15 12.99 7.88
C TYR A 316 17.54 11.85 7.05
N SER A 317 18.31 11.22 6.17
CA SER A 317 17.76 10.27 5.18
C SER A 317 17.82 8.80 5.60
N GLY A 318 18.55 8.49 6.67
CA GLY A 318 18.79 7.10 7.10
C GLY A 318 19.84 6.39 6.25
N VAL A 319 20.44 7.10 5.29
CA VAL A 319 21.47 6.60 4.38
C VAL A 319 22.76 7.42 4.56
N VAL A 320 23.90 6.76 4.40
CA VAL A 320 25.21 7.41 4.31
C VAL A 320 25.72 7.27 2.88
N VAL A 321 26.11 8.39 2.26
CA VAL A 321 26.65 8.39 0.89
C VAL A 321 28.14 8.70 0.94
N PHE A 322 28.94 7.88 0.27
CA PHE A 322 30.38 8.06 0.14
C PHE A 322 30.76 8.28 -1.32
N ASP A 323 31.53 9.34 -1.60
CA ASP A 323 32.03 9.62 -2.96
C ASP A 323 33.07 8.59 -3.43
N LYS A 324 33.76 7.96 -2.46
CA LYS A 324 34.80 6.93 -2.64
C LYS A 324 34.73 5.98 -1.45
N SER A 325 35.25 4.76 -1.60
CA SER A 325 35.34 3.79 -0.51
C SER A 325 35.94 4.45 0.74
N PRO A 326 35.21 4.46 1.88
CA PRO A 326 35.67 5.14 3.08
C PRO A 326 36.87 4.41 3.70
N SER A 327 37.73 5.15 4.38
CA SER A 327 38.81 4.54 5.16
C SER A 327 38.27 3.92 6.45
N ASP A 328 38.95 2.89 6.97
CA ASP A 328 38.58 2.27 8.26
C ASP A 328 38.55 3.27 9.42
N ALA A 329 39.44 4.26 9.40
CA ALA A 329 39.45 5.33 10.39
C ALA A 329 38.17 6.20 10.33
N LEU A 330 37.70 6.53 9.12
CA LEU A 330 36.45 7.28 8.95
C LEU A 330 35.25 6.45 9.40
N LEU A 331 35.19 5.16 9.04
CA LEU A 331 34.13 4.26 9.49
C LEU A 331 34.12 4.13 11.02
N GLN A 332 35.29 4.04 11.66
CA GLN A 332 35.37 3.98 13.11
C GLN A 332 34.88 5.28 13.78
N ASP A 333 35.19 6.45 13.21
CA ASP A 333 34.66 7.72 13.69
C ASP A 333 33.12 7.78 13.58
N ILE A 334 32.55 7.29 12.47
CA ILE A 334 31.10 7.24 12.26
C ILE A 334 30.43 6.25 13.24
N ARG A 335 31.05 5.09 13.52
CA ARG A 335 30.58 4.15 14.56
C ARG A 335 30.56 4.79 15.94
N ASN A 336 31.63 5.51 16.29
CA ASN A 336 31.72 6.22 17.56
C ASN A 336 30.60 7.27 17.68
N LEU A 337 30.21 7.92 16.58
CA LEU A 337 29.05 8.81 16.54
C LEU A 337 27.73 8.07 16.75
N GLY A 338 27.57 6.90 16.14
CA GLY A 338 26.41 6.03 16.37
C GLY A 338 26.22 5.71 17.85
N GLU A 339 27.29 5.30 18.54
CA GLU A 339 27.23 5.04 19.99
C GLU A 339 26.96 6.32 20.80
N LEU A 340 27.65 7.40 20.44
CA LEU A 340 27.55 8.68 21.14
C LEU A 340 26.16 9.32 21.05
N PHE A 341 25.42 9.09 19.96
CA PHE A 341 24.07 9.62 19.76
C PHE A 341 22.97 8.56 19.93
N SER A 342 23.31 7.40 20.50
CA SER A 342 22.40 6.26 20.74
C SER A 342 21.67 5.81 19.47
N CYS A 343 22.40 5.70 18.37
CA CYS A 343 21.89 5.35 17.05
C CYS A 343 22.53 4.05 16.54
N PRO A 344 21.95 2.87 16.86
CA PRO A 344 22.54 1.57 16.52
C PRO A 344 22.58 1.31 15.01
N PHE A 345 21.62 1.82 14.25
CA PHE A 345 21.59 1.63 12.79
C PHE A 345 22.73 2.35 12.06
N LEU A 346 23.26 3.46 12.60
CA LEU A 346 24.44 4.10 12.02
C LEU A 346 25.67 3.21 12.12
N LYS A 347 25.81 2.48 13.24
CA LYS A 347 26.83 1.45 13.40
C LYS A 347 26.61 0.29 12.44
N GLN A 348 25.38 -0.20 12.31
CA GLN A 348 25.03 -1.29 11.39
C GLN A 348 25.38 -0.97 9.93
N ILE A 349 25.12 0.26 9.46
CA ILE A 349 25.52 0.67 8.10
C ILE A 349 27.04 0.59 7.92
N CYS A 350 27.83 1.03 8.90
CA CYS A 350 29.29 0.90 8.85
C CYS A 350 29.74 -0.56 8.85
N ASP A 351 29.04 -1.44 9.58
CA ASP A 351 29.34 -2.87 9.63
C ASP A 351 29.04 -3.54 8.28
N ASN A 352 27.87 -3.25 7.68
CA ASN A 352 27.49 -3.74 6.34
C ASN A 352 28.52 -3.35 5.27
N LEU A 353 29.05 -2.11 5.31
CA LEU A 353 30.07 -1.63 4.38
C LEU A 353 31.42 -2.37 4.52
N GLN A 354 31.75 -2.89 5.71
CA GLN A 354 32.95 -3.69 5.91
C GLN A 354 32.75 -5.18 5.58
N SER A 355 31.50 -5.64 5.60
CA SER A 355 31.13 -7.03 5.30
C SER A 355 30.69 -7.28 3.86
N ASP A 356 30.74 -6.26 2.99
CA ASP A 356 30.27 -6.32 1.59
C ASP A 356 28.75 -6.60 1.47
N ASP A 357 27.99 -6.22 2.51
CA ASP A 357 26.53 -6.35 2.60
C ASP A 357 25.84 -4.98 2.41
N GLU A 358 26.46 -4.07 1.64
CA GLU A 358 25.99 -2.68 1.50
C GLU A 358 24.62 -2.54 0.83
N ASP A 359 24.21 -3.55 0.06
CA ASP A 359 22.89 -3.67 -0.57
C ASP A 359 21.73 -3.67 0.45
N LEU A 360 22.00 -3.95 1.73
CA LEU A 360 21.00 -3.90 2.80
C LEU A 360 20.73 -2.47 3.31
N ASN A 361 21.66 -1.54 3.09
CA ASN A 361 21.59 -0.18 3.64
C ASN A 361 20.41 0.65 3.12
N PRO A 362 19.98 0.56 1.84
CA PRO A 362 18.77 1.24 1.37
C PRO A 362 17.52 0.85 2.14
N SER A 363 17.37 -0.43 2.51
CA SER A 363 16.22 -0.91 3.30
C SER A 363 16.20 -0.33 4.71
N ILE A 364 17.37 -0.15 5.34
CA ILE A 364 17.52 0.55 6.62
C ILE A 364 17.09 2.01 6.46
N GLY A 365 17.50 2.66 5.37
CA GLY A 365 17.14 4.04 5.06
C GLY A 365 15.63 4.26 4.98
N THR A 366 14.94 3.43 4.19
CA THR A 366 13.47 3.47 4.05
C THR A 366 12.78 3.27 5.40
N TYR A 367 13.15 2.23 6.15
CA TYR A 367 12.58 1.96 7.47
C TYR A 367 12.77 3.15 8.44
N LEU A 368 13.98 3.74 8.47
CA LEU A 368 14.26 4.86 9.36
C LEU A 368 13.53 6.15 8.96
N CYS A 369 13.31 6.37 7.66
CA CYS A 369 12.48 7.48 7.21
C CYS A 369 11.06 7.36 7.79
N ASP A 370 10.44 6.18 7.72
CA ASP A 370 9.09 5.95 8.25
C ASP A 370 9.05 6.10 9.79
N VAL A 371 10.03 5.52 10.50
CA VAL A 371 10.12 5.67 11.97
C VAL A 371 10.26 7.14 12.36
N ARG A 372 11.11 7.90 11.66
CA ARG A 372 11.34 9.32 11.96
C ARG A 372 10.15 10.19 11.59
N ALA A 373 9.48 9.89 10.49
CA ALA A 373 8.21 10.51 10.09
C ALA A 373 7.16 10.36 11.21
N GLU A 374 7.01 9.16 11.75
CA GLU A 374 6.07 8.90 12.85
C GLU A 374 6.48 9.62 14.15
N GLN A 375 7.79 9.68 14.45
CA GLN A 375 8.27 10.50 15.58
C GLN A 375 8.05 11.99 15.35
N MET A 376 8.27 12.47 14.13
CA MET A 376 8.02 13.86 13.74
C MET A 376 6.56 14.21 13.96
N LYS A 377 5.65 13.33 13.53
CA LYS A 377 4.21 13.48 13.76
C LYS A 377 3.90 13.59 15.26
N LYS A 378 4.42 12.68 16.08
CA LYS A 378 4.16 12.68 17.53
C LYS A 378 4.66 13.94 18.25
N LEU A 379 5.77 14.51 17.80
CA LEU A 379 6.46 15.58 18.49
C LEU A 379 6.10 16.98 17.98
N PHE A 380 5.80 17.11 16.68
CA PHE A 380 5.85 18.40 15.98
C PHE A 380 4.67 18.65 15.03
N PHE A 381 3.78 17.67 14.82
CA PHE A 381 2.62 17.86 13.94
C PHE A 381 1.51 18.58 14.70
N ASP A 382 1.03 19.69 14.11
CA ASP A 382 0.00 20.57 14.66
C ASP A 382 0.17 20.87 16.17
N PRO A 383 1.30 21.49 16.57
CA PRO A 383 1.58 21.77 17.96
C PRO A 383 0.57 22.75 18.55
N ALA A 384 0.25 22.58 19.83
CA ALA A 384 -0.79 23.36 20.51
C ALA A 384 -0.45 24.85 20.72
N SER A 385 0.78 25.30 20.41
CA SER A 385 1.19 26.70 20.62
C SER A 385 2.31 27.18 19.71
N ASP A 386 2.39 28.50 19.52
CA ASP A 386 3.38 29.24 18.73
C ASP A 386 4.84 29.08 19.20
N SER A 387 5.11 28.56 20.41
CA SER A 387 6.50 28.43 20.88
C SER A 387 7.30 27.47 20.02
N ASP A 388 6.62 26.44 19.52
CA ASP A 388 7.19 25.26 18.87
C ASP A 388 6.93 25.25 17.36
N ALA A 389 6.31 26.31 16.82
CA ALA A 389 6.04 26.47 15.39
C ALA A 389 6.65 27.77 14.85
N ASP A 390 7.01 27.79 13.58
CA ASP A 390 7.44 28.97 12.83
C ASP A 390 6.53 29.27 11.62
N LEU A 391 5.45 28.50 11.48
CA LEU A 391 4.42 28.65 10.45
C LEU A 391 3.02 28.39 11.04
N LYS A 392 2.05 29.22 10.63
CA LYS A 392 0.64 29.12 10.99
C LYS A 392 -0.24 29.32 9.77
N PHE A 393 -1.25 28.47 9.62
CA PHE A 393 -2.31 28.59 8.62
C PHE A 393 -3.62 29.03 9.30
N LEU A 394 -4.19 30.14 8.85
CA LEU A 394 -5.43 30.68 9.40
C LEU A 394 -6.64 30.19 8.60
N PHE A 395 -7.52 29.42 9.25
CA PHE A 395 -8.84 29.07 8.72
C PHE A 395 -9.93 29.83 9.48
N LYS A 396 -11.14 29.88 8.90
CA LYS A 396 -12.31 30.54 9.54
C LYS A 396 -12.61 30.04 10.96
N SER A 397 -12.38 28.75 11.21
CA SER A 397 -12.80 28.07 12.44
C SER A 397 -11.65 27.56 13.30
N LYS A 398 -10.42 27.51 12.78
CA LYS A 398 -9.25 27.00 13.51
C LYS A 398 -7.93 27.57 12.96
N GLU A 399 -6.90 27.51 13.79
CA GLU A 399 -5.52 27.77 13.38
C GLU A 399 -4.79 26.44 13.33
N ILE A 400 -3.97 26.22 12.31
CA ILE A 400 -3.13 25.01 12.17
C ILE A 400 -1.68 25.43 12.20
N TYR A 401 -0.87 24.77 13.03
CA TYR A 401 0.53 25.10 13.21
C TYR A 401 1.45 24.11 12.49
N ALA A 402 2.56 24.61 11.97
CA ALA A 402 3.49 23.83 11.17
C ALA A 402 4.93 24.36 11.28
N HIS A 403 5.84 23.66 10.62
CA HIS A 403 7.25 24.01 10.53
C HIS A 403 7.62 24.32 9.09
N LYS A 404 8.12 25.54 8.82
CA LYS A 404 8.52 26.01 7.49
C LYS A 404 9.50 25.06 6.82
N CYS A 405 10.49 24.56 7.57
CA CYS A 405 11.51 23.68 7.03
C CYS A 405 10.90 22.39 6.44
N ILE A 406 9.90 21.79 7.10
CA ILE A 406 9.21 20.59 6.61
C ILE A 406 8.31 20.91 5.42
N VAL A 407 7.49 21.95 5.52
CA VAL A 407 6.55 22.34 4.47
C VAL A 407 7.28 22.75 3.19
N SER A 408 8.30 23.61 3.29
CA SER A 408 9.09 24.05 2.14
C SER A 408 9.92 22.92 1.52
N ALA A 409 10.45 21.99 2.31
CA ALA A 409 11.20 20.86 1.77
C ALA A 409 10.33 19.90 0.95
N ARG A 410 9.06 19.74 1.35
CA ARG A 410 8.15 18.73 0.79
C ARG A 410 7.12 19.29 -0.19
N ASN A 411 7.05 20.62 -0.36
CA ASN A 411 6.13 21.25 -1.29
C ASN A 411 6.72 22.51 -1.93
N ALA A 412 7.07 22.42 -3.22
CA ALA A 412 7.68 23.52 -3.95
C ALA A 412 6.75 24.75 -4.09
N THR A 413 5.44 24.53 -4.23
CA THR A 413 4.43 25.61 -4.32
C THR A 413 4.39 26.45 -3.05
N MET A 414 4.34 25.79 -1.89
CA MET A 414 4.40 26.44 -0.58
C MET A 414 5.79 26.99 -0.29
N ALA A 415 6.87 26.34 -0.72
CA ALA A 415 8.23 26.87 -0.60
C ALA A 415 8.35 28.23 -1.29
N ALA A 416 7.84 28.36 -2.52
CA ALA A 416 7.85 29.61 -3.26
C ALA A 416 7.03 30.72 -2.57
N MET A 417 5.94 30.37 -1.88
CA MET A 417 5.13 31.30 -1.09
C MET A 417 5.83 31.74 0.20
N LEU A 418 6.57 30.83 0.85
CA LEU A 418 7.21 31.07 2.15
C LEU A 418 8.60 31.71 2.03
N ASP A 419 9.13 31.83 0.81
CA ASP A 419 10.45 32.39 0.52
C ASP A 419 10.35 33.68 -0.34
N GLY A 420 11.46 34.39 -0.52
CA GLY A 420 11.53 35.55 -1.42
C GLY A 420 10.87 36.83 -0.88
N ARG A 421 10.09 37.53 -1.72
CA ARG A 421 9.54 38.87 -1.43
C ARG A 421 8.10 38.87 -0.87
N PHE A 422 7.56 37.71 -0.54
CA PHE A 422 6.19 37.58 -0.04
C PHE A 422 6.09 38.07 1.43
N ALA A 423 4.87 38.35 1.90
CA ALA A 423 4.68 38.89 3.25
C ALA A 423 5.09 37.88 4.33
N GLU A 424 4.91 36.60 4.02
CA GLU A 424 5.13 35.42 4.82
C GLU A 424 6.62 35.14 5.06
N SER A 425 7.49 35.54 4.13
CA SER A 425 8.95 35.38 4.24
C SER A 425 9.58 36.36 5.24
N ASN A 426 8.94 37.51 5.50
CA ASN A 426 9.44 38.58 6.37
C ASN A 426 9.01 38.44 7.85
N ALA A 427 8.26 37.40 8.20
CA ALA A 427 7.81 37.18 9.57
C ALA A 427 8.99 36.85 10.50
N VAL A 428 9.16 37.64 11.56
CA VAL A 428 10.29 37.54 12.50
C VAL A 428 10.22 36.28 13.37
N ASN A 429 9.02 35.76 13.66
CA ASN A 429 8.82 34.62 14.56
C ASN A 429 7.95 33.50 13.97
N VAL A 430 6.71 33.80 13.56
CA VAL A 430 5.78 32.81 12.99
C VAL A 430 5.20 33.39 11.70
N ALA A 431 5.46 32.76 10.56
CA ALA A 431 4.79 33.15 9.31
C ALA A 431 3.32 32.76 9.36
N THR A 432 2.47 33.63 8.84
CA THR A 432 1.02 33.41 8.83
C THR A 432 0.55 33.38 7.39
N VAL A 433 -0.10 32.29 7.00
CA VAL A 433 -0.72 32.10 5.68
C VAL A 433 -2.23 32.16 5.88
N ASP A 434 -2.89 33.11 5.22
CA ASP A 434 -4.34 33.28 5.30
C ASP A 434 -5.06 32.35 4.32
N MET A 435 -5.82 31.39 4.87
CA MET A 435 -6.63 30.42 4.12
C MET A 435 -8.13 30.75 4.20
N VAL A 436 -8.52 31.83 4.89
CA VAL A 436 -9.92 32.19 5.19
C VAL A 436 -10.73 32.46 3.92
N HIS A 437 -10.07 32.99 2.89
CA HIS A 437 -10.72 33.34 1.62
C HIS A 437 -10.86 32.17 0.66
N ASP A 438 -10.20 31.05 0.94
CA ASP A 438 -10.20 29.86 0.10
C ASP A 438 -11.32 28.90 0.53
N ASN A 439 -12.55 29.21 0.13
CA ASN A 439 -13.74 28.45 0.51
C ASN A 439 -13.75 26.99 -0.01
N GLN A 440 -12.77 26.60 -0.84
CA GLN A 440 -12.66 25.25 -1.39
C GLN A 440 -11.81 24.32 -0.51
N ILE A 441 -11.06 24.87 0.46
CA ILE A 441 -10.19 24.08 1.33
C ILE A 441 -10.81 24.00 2.71
N ASP A 442 -11.32 22.82 3.08
CA ASP A 442 -11.69 22.56 4.46
C ASP A 442 -10.45 22.25 5.30
N SER A 443 -10.55 22.60 6.58
CA SER A 443 -9.42 22.57 7.48
C SER A 443 -9.02 21.16 7.95
N GLU A 444 -9.88 20.15 7.75
CA GLU A 444 -9.55 18.74 8.04
C GLU A 444 -8.79 18.11 6.88
N THR A 445 -9.22 18.34 5.65
CA THR A 445 -8.51 17.91 4.44
C THR A 445 -7.14 18.57 4.34
N PHE A 446 -7.02 19.86 4.69
CA PHE A 446 -5.71 20.50 4.76
C PHE A 446 -4.80 19.86 5.80
N LEU A 447 -5.33 19.53 6.98
CA LEU A 447 -4.57 18.85 8.03
C LEU A 447 -4.10 17.46 7.56
N ALA A 448 -4.91 16.74 6.79
CA ALA A 448 -4.54 15.47 6.18
C ALA A 448 -3.40 15.61 5.15
N MET A 449 -3.42 16.65 4.32
CA MET A 449 -2.30 16.95 3.41
C MET A 449 -1.05 17.36 4.20
N LEU A 450 -1.20 18.13 5.27
CA LEU A 450 -0.07 18.50 6.13
C LEU A 450 0.54 17.25 6.79
N GLU A 451 -0.28 16.30 7.25
CA GLU A 451 0.20 15.02 7.78
C GLU A 451 1.03 14.26 6.73
N TYR A 452 0.61 14.30 5.46
CA TYR A 452 1.38 13.74 4.35
C TYR A 452 2.74 14.41 4.17
N LEU A 453 2.83 15.75 4.28
CA LEU A 453 4.12 16.44 4.21
C LEU A 453 5.05 16.03 5.34
N TYR A 454 4.52 15.78 6.54
CA TYR A 454 5.30 15.34 7.69
C TYR A 454 5.75 13.88 7.61
N THR A 455 4.91 13.01 7.05
CA THR A 455 5.08 11.57 7.21
C THR A 455 5.27 10.78 5.93
N GLY A 456 4.92 11.35 4.78
CA GLY A 456 4.77 10.60 3.54
C GLY A 456 3.51 9.72 3.49
N HIS A 457 2.64 9.78 4.51
CA HIS A 457 1.38 9.04 4.59
C HIS A 457 0.20 9.99 4.75
N ALA A 458 -0.93 9.68 4.11
CA ALA A 458 -2.17 10.42 4.27
C ALA A 458 -3.18 9.61 5.08
N PRO A 459 -3.91 10.21 6.04
CA PRO A 459 -4.89 9.53 6.90
C PRO A 459 -6.23 9.26 6.17
N LEU A 460 -6.17 8.69 4.97
CA LEU A 460 -7.32 8.40 4.10
C LEU A 460 -8.28 7.36 4.71
N ASP A 461 -7.84 6.63 5.73
CA ASP A 461 -8.60 5.65 6.50
C ASP A 461 -9.39 6.28 7.68
N LYS A 462 -9.11 7.53 8.04
CA LYS A 462 -9.64 8.21 9.24
C LYS A 462 -10.79 9.17 8.97
N GLY A 463 -11.56 8.91 7.91
CA GLY A 463 -12.78 9.67 7.58
C GLY A 463 -12.53 10.97 6.80
N VAL A 464 -11.31 11.19 6.31
CA VAL A 464 -11.02 12.22 5.32
C VAL A 464 -11.62 11.80 3.98
N ASP A 465 -12.31 12.72 3.30
CA ASP A 465 -12.82 12.46 1.97
C ASP A 465 -11.65 12.42 0.95
N PRO A 466 -11.39 11.26 0.30
CA PRO A 466 -10.28 11.13 -0.63
C PRO A 466 -10.40 12.04 -1.86
N VAL A 467 -11.61 12.41 -2.27
CA VAL A 467 -11.84 13.31 -3.41
C VAL A 467 -11.43 14.73 -3.04
N SER A 468 -11.82 15.21 -1.86
CA SER A 468 -11.38 16.50 -1.33
C SER A 468 -9.85 16.56 -1.20
N LEU A 469 -9.21 15.48 -0.73
CA LEU A 469 -7.75 15.42 -0.64
C LEU A 469 -7.07 15.38 -2.02
N LEU A 470 -7.66 14.70 -3.00
CA LEU A 470 -7.18 14.67 -4.38
C LEU A 470 -7.14 16.08 -5.00
N ILE A 471 -8.21 16.86 -4.81
CA ILE A 471 -8.30 18.25 -5.27
C ILE A 471 -7.17 19.08 -4.67
N LEU A 472 -6.90 18.89 -3.38
CA LEU A 472 -5.85 19.61 -2.68
C LEU A 472 -4.45 19.18 -3.16
N ALA A 473 -4.25 17.89 -3.42
CA ALA A 473 -3.01 17.34 -3.96
C ALA A 473 -2.69 17.91 -5.34
N ASP A 474 -3.68 18.00 -6.24
CA ASP A 474 -3.54 18.65 -7.55
C ASP A 474 -3.20 20.15 -7.40
N LYS A 475 -3.96 20.87 -6.57
CA LYS A 475 -3.74 22.30 -6.30
C LYS A 475 -2.33 22.62 -5.83
N TYR A 476 -1.76 21.78 -4.98
CA TYR A 476 -0.40 21.94 -4.46
C TYR A 476 0.66 21.15 -5.23
N ASN A 477 0.28 20.50 -6.33
CA ASN A 477 1.13 19.72 -7.23
C ASN A 477 1.92 18.61 -6.51
N ILE A 478 1.21 17.75 -5.78
CA ILE A 478 1.76 16.63 -5.00
C ILE A 478 1.39 15.29 -5.66
N THR A 479 2.13 14.91 -6.71
CA THR A 479 1.84 13.75 -7.57
C THR A 479 1.61 12.45 -6.80
N ARG A 480 2.53 12.07 -5.91
CA ARG A 480 2.39 10.85 -5.12
C ARG A 480 1.13 10.84 -4.23
N LEU A 481 0.74 11.99 -3.67
CA LEU A 481 -0.51 12.09 -2.91
C LEU A 481 -1.73 11.94 -3.82
N THR A 482 -1.67 12.49 -5.05
CA THR A 482 -2.66 12.24 -6.10
C THR A 482 -2.80 10.72 -6.33
N ASN A 483 -1.69 9.99 -6.55
CA ASN A 483 -1.75 8.54 -6.81
C ASN A 483 -2.32 7.74 -5.64
N LEU A 484 -1.98 8.12 -4.39
CA LEU A 484 -2.58 7.53 -3.20
C LEU A 484 -4.09 7.77 -3.19
N CYS A 485 -4.54 9.00 -3.44
CA CYS A 485 -5.97 9.30 -3.50
C CYS A 485 -6.67 8.53 -4.62
N GLU A 486 -6.08 8.45 -5.82
CA GLU A 486 -6.58 7.64 -6.94
C GLU A 486 -6.82 6.19 -6.50
N LEU A 487 -5.82 5.54 -5.88
CA LEU A 487 -5.95 4.16 -5.39
C LEU A 487 -7.09 4.03 -4.37
N TYR A 488 -7.11 4.86 -3.34
CA TYR A 488 -8.13 4.77 -2.28
C TYR A 488 -9.55 5.00 -2.81
N ILE A 489 -9.71 5.92 -3.76
CA ILE A 489 -10.99 6.16 -4.42
C ILE A 489 -11.45 4.92 -5.18
N THR A 490 -10.59 4.25 -5.95
CA THR A 490 -10.98 3.01 -6.65
C THR A 490 -11.51 1.95 -5.67
N LYS A 491 -10.83 1.78 -4.53
CA LYS A 491 -11.25 0.84 -3.47
C LYS A 491 -12.56 1.24 -2.80
N PHE A 492 -12.78 2.53 -2.59
CA PHE A 492 -14.04 3.03 -2.07
C PHE A 492 -15.21 2.73 -3.02
N VAL A 493 -15.03 2.96 -4.33
CA VAL A 493 -16.06 2.66 -5.34
C VAL A 493 -16.33 1.15 -5.40
N GLU A 494 -15.28 0.32 -5.44
CA GLU A 494 -15.41 -1.15 -5.42
C GLU A 494 -16.22 -1.63 -4.20
N GLN A 495 -15.92 -1.08 -3.02
CA GLN A 495 -16.63 -1.42 -1.77
C GLN A 495 -18.11 -1.03 -1.83
N LYS A 496 -18.43 0.18 -2.31
CA LYS A 496 -19.81 0.68 -2.43
C LYS A 496 -20.62 -0.12 -3.45
N CYS A 497 -19.98 -0.53 -4.55
CA CYS A 497 -20.58 -1.28 -5.64
C CYS A 497 -20.70 -2.79 -5.38
N PHE A 498 -20.03 -3.32 -4.35
CA PHE A 498 -19.93 -4.76 -4.08
C PHE A 498 -21.27 -5.51 -4.08
N LYS A 499 -22.35 -4.91 -3.54
CA LYS A 499 -23.67 -5.54 -3.49
C LYS A 499 -24.48 -5.39 -4.79
N SER A 500 -24.41 -4.21 -5.40
CA SER A 500 -25.16 -3.86 -6.60
C SER A 500 -24.62 -2.55 -7.16
N ILE A 501 -24.16 -2.56 -8.41
CA ILE A 501 -23.63 -1.37 -9.10
C ILE A 501 -24.74 -0.36 -9.42
N GLU A 502 -25.90 -0.87 -9.85
CA GLU A 502 -27.07 -0.07 -10.22
C GLU A 502 -27.65 0.72 -9.03
N LYS A 503 -27.58 0.13 -7.82
CA LYS A 503 -28.16 0.72 -6.59
C LYS A 503 -27.10 1.30 -5.64
N ALA A 504 -25.84 1.33 -6.04
CA ALA A 504 -24.77 1.81 -5.19
C ALA A 504 -24.89 3.33 -4.98
N ASP A 505 -24.77 3.76 -3.74
CA ASP A 505 -24.72 5.18 -3.36
C ASP A 505 -23.31 5.73 -3.59
N VAL A 506 -22.95 5.85 -4.88
CA VAL A 506 -21.68 6.42 -5.38
C VAL A 506 -21.86 6.88 -6.83
N ASP A 507 -21.58 8.14 -7.12
CA ASP A 507 -21.66 8.72 -8.47
C ASP A 507 -20.33 8.55 -9.21
N VAL A 508 -20.20 7.47 -9.98
CA VAL A 508 -18.96 7.15 -10.72
C VAL A 508 -18.76 8.08 -11.92
N ILE A 509 -19.83 8.66 -12.47
CA ILE A 509 -19.75 9.56 -13.63
C ILE A 509 -19.32 10.95 -13.19
N GLY A 510 -19.90 11.45 -12.09
CA GLY A 510 -19.42 12.65 -11.42
C GLY A 510 -17.96 12.50 -10.99
N LEU A 511 -17.56 11.32 -10.49
CA LEU A 511 -16.17 11.02 -10.15
C LEU A 511 -15.24 11.06 -11.37
N LEU A 512 -15.66 10.52 -12.52
CA LEU A 512 -14.90 10.61 -13.78
C LEU A 512 -14.68 12.08 -14.18
N SER A 513 -15.73 12.91 -14.11
CA SER A 513 -15.61 14.34 -14.42
C SER A 513 -14.66 15.06 -13.45
N MET A 514 -14.73 14.74 -12.16
CA MET A 514 -13.80 15.28 -11.16
C MET A 514 -12.36 14.85 -11.42
N ALA A 515 -12.13 13.58 -11.74
CA ALA A 515 -10.80 13.07 -12.05
C ALA A 515 -10.19 13.74 -13.30
N GLN A 516 -11.02 14.03 -14.31
CA GLN A 516 -10.61 14.79 -15.50
C GLN A 516 -10.30 16.26 -15.19
N LEU A 517 -11.00 16.87 -14.23
CA LEU A 517 -10.83 18.26 -13.85
C LEU A 517 -9.56 18.50 -13.00
N TYR A 518 -9.22 17.57 -12.11
CA TYR A 518 -8.13 17.70 -11.13
C TYR A 518 -6.94 16.79 -11.44
N ASN A 519 -6.63 16.62 -12.74
CA ASN A 519 -5.44 15.92 -13.25
C ASN A 519 -5.15 14.56 -12.58
N ALA A 520 -6.17 13.71 -12.46
CA ALA A 520 -6.05 12.36 -11.89
C ALA A 520 -6.15 11.28 -13.00
N PRO A 521 -5.10 11.11 -13.85
CA PRO A 521 -5.19 10.33 -15.07
C PRO A 521 -5.37 8.83 -14.85
N GLN A 522 -4.87 8.26 -13.75
CA GLN A 522 -5.03 6.83 -13.47
C GLN A 522 -6.46 6.55 -13.04
N LEU A 523 -7.06 7.43 -12.23
CA LEU A 523 -8.46 7.35 -11.85
C LEU A 523 -9.39 7.55 -13.05
N VAL A 524 -9.06 8.45 -13.99
CA VAL A 524 -9.81 8.60 -15.26
C VAL A 524 -9.85 7.28 -16.04
N ARG A 525 -8.69 6.64 -16.25
CA ARG A 525 -8.61 5.35 -16.95
C ARG A 525 -9.41 4.27 -16.23
N TRP A 526 -9.31 4.23 -14.91
CA TRP A 526 -10.04 3.29 -14.08
C TRP A 526 -11.55 3.51 -14.15
N CYS A 527 -12.03 4.75 -14.04
CA CYS A 527 -13.45 5.08 -14.15
C CYS A 527 -14.01 4.74 -15.54
N LEU A 528 -13.29 5.08 -16.62
CA LEU A 528 -13.71 4.71 -17.98
C LEU A 528 -13.81 3.19 -18.15
N HIS A 529 -12.82 2.44 -17.64
CA HIS A 529 -12.86 0.98 -17.65
C HIS A 529 -14.03 0.42 -16.82
N PHE A 530 -14.22 0.92 -15.59
CA PHE A 530 -15.29 0.49 -14.69
C PHE A 530 -16.66 0.75 -15.32
N ILE A 531 -16.85 1.91 -15.95
CA ILE A 531 -18.09 2.28 -16.62
C ILE A 531 -18.35 1.39 -17.83
N SER A 532 -17.33 1.17 -18.66
CA SER A 532 -17.44 0.36 -19.87
C SER A 532 -17.74 -1.11 -19.57
N THR A 533 -17.07 -1.69 -18.57
CA THR A 533 -17.26 -3.09 -18.18
C THR A 533 -18.58 -3.34 -17.45
N ASN A 534 -19.18 -2.30 -16.87
CA ASN A 534 -20.46 -2.34 -16.18
C ASN A 534 -21.52 -1.47 -16.90
N TYR A 535 -21.50 -1.49 -18.24
CA TYR A 535 -22.33 -0.63 -19.09
C TYR A 535 -23.82 -0.71 -18.75
N LEU A 536 -24.39 -1.91 -18.66
CA LEU A 536 -25.84 -2.10 -18.43
C LEU A 536 -26.32 -1.49 -17.10
N PRO A 537 -25.74 -1.84 -15.93
CA PRO A 537 -26.20 -1.27 -14.66
C PRO A 537 -25.93 0.23 -14.53
N LEU A 538 -24.89 0.77 -15.19
CA LEU A 538 -24.57 2.21 -15.12
C LEU A 538 -25.41 3.05 -16.10
N SER A 539 -25.76 2.52 -17.27
CA SER A 539 -26.66 3.20 -18.23
C SER A 539 -28.09 3.38 -17.74
N ALA A 540 -28.50 2.60 -16.74
CA ALA A 540 -29.78 2.76 -16.06
C ALA A 540 -29.78 3.87 -14.99
N ARG A 541 -28.61 4.44 -14.63
CA ARG A 541 -28.50 5.42 -13.55
C ARG A 541 -28.75 6.85 -14.04
N PRO A 542 -29.33 7.74 -13.20
CA PRO A 542 -29.71 9.09 -13.62
C PRO A 542 -28.52 9.96 -14.05
N GLU A 543 -27.35 9.75 -13.47
CA GLU A 543 -26.11 10.44 -13.85
C GLU A 543 -25.57 10.07 -15.24
N TRP A 544 -26.11 9.05 -15.93
CA TRP A 544 -25.66 8.65 -17.27
C TRP A 544 -25.70 9.80 -18.28
N SER A 545 -26.70 10.68 -18.16
CA SER A 545 -26.85 11.85 -19.03
C SER A 545 -25.75 12.92 -18.86
N GLN A 546 -24.88 12.78 -17.85
CA GLN A 546 -23.80 13.73 -17.58
C GLN A 546 -22.49 13.40 -18.32
N LEU A 547 -22.42 12.25 -19.00
CA LEU A 547 -21.25 11.89 -19.81
C LEU A 547 -21.05 12.89 -20.95
N SER A 548 -19.80 13.31 -21.15
CA SER A 548 -19.41 14.06 -22.34
C SER A 548 -19.44 13.16 -23.58
N ASP A 549 -19.60 13.76 -24.77
CA ASP A 549 -19.62 13.02 -26.04
C ASP A 549 -18.36 12.14 -26.22
N ALA A 550 -17.19 12.66 -25.83
CA ALA A 550 -15.93 11.91 -25.91
C ALA A 550 -15.89 10.71 -24.95
N ASN A 551 -16.38 10.88 -23.72
CA ASN A 551 -16.44 9.78 -22.75
C ASN A 551 -17.45 8.72 -23.21
N LEU A 552 -18.62 9.14 -23.73
CA LEU A 552 -19.65 8.24 -24.23
C LEU A 552 -19.14 7.43 -25.43
N GLN A 553 -18.45 8.08 -26.38
CA GLN A 553 -17.82 7.38 -27.49
C GLN A 553 -16.83 6.31 -27.01
N HIS A 554 -15.93 6.67 -26.09
CA HIS A 554 -14.98 5.72 -25.52
C HIS A 554 -15.69 4.52 -24.85
N ILE A 555 -16.73 4.80 -24.06
CA ILE A 555 -17.50 3.76 -23.36
C ILE A 555 -18.20 2.82 -24.35
N GLU A 556 -18.81 3.34 -25.42
CA GLU A 556 -19.46 2.51 -26.44
C GLU A 556 -18.46 1.63 -27.20
N GLU A 557 -17.26 2.14 -27.48
CA GLU A 557 -16.20 1.38 -28.14
C GLU A 557 -15.64 0.25 -27.25
N HIS A 558 -15.64 0.43 -25.92
CA HIS A 558 -15.02 -0.50 -24.96
C HIS A 558 -16.03 -1.24 -24.06
N ARG A 559 -17.33 -1.12 -24.37
CA ARG A 559 -18.41 -1.67 -23.55
C ARG A 559 -18.33 -3.19 -23.39
N TRP A 560 -18.81 -3.66 -22.25
CA TRP A 560 -19.07 -5.07 -22.01
C TRP A 560 -20.54 -5.30 -21.66
N PRO A 561 -21.23 -6.26 -22.31
CA PRO A 561 -20.75 -7.09 -23.43
C PRO A 561 -20.48 -6.27 -24.72
N PRO A 562 -19.50 -6.67 -25.56
CA PRO A 562 -19.20 -6.00 -26.83
C PRO A 562 -20.35 -6.11 -27.85
N LEU A 563 -20.46 -5.14 -28.76
CA LEU A 563 -21.50 -5.13 -29.81
C LEU A 563 -21.43 -6.36 -30.72
N GLU A 564 -20.22 -6.77 -31.12
CA GLU A 564 -20.01 -7.97 -31.94
C GLU A 564 -20.58 -9.23 -31.27
N TYR A 565 -20.47 -9.35 -29.95
CA TYR A 565 -21.06 -10.47 -29.21
C TYR A 565 -22.60 -10.40 -29.23
N LEU A 566 -23.19 -9.22 -29.09
CA LEU A 566 -24.64 -9.04 -29.13
C LEU A 566 -25.20 -9.35 -30.52
N GLU A 567 -24.48 -8.99 -31.59
CA GLU A 567 -24.83 -9.36 -32.97
C GLU A 567 -24.81 -10.89 -33.15
N GLN A 568 -23.75 -11.56 -32.68
CA GLN A 568 -23.67 -13.02 -32.73
C GLN A 568 -24.78 -13.70 -31.93
N VAL A 569 -25.16 -13.16 -30.76
CA VAL A 569 -26.30 -13.66 -29.97
C VAL A 569 -27.60 -13.52 -30.75
N LYS A 570 -27.83 -12.38 -31.40
CA LYS A 570 -29.01 -12.15 -32.21
C LYS A 570 -29.08 -13.10 -33.41
N GLU A 571 -27.97 -13.28 -34.13
CA GLU A 571 -27.88 -14.26 -35.22
C GLU A 571 -28.15 -15.68 -34.75
N TYR A 572 -27.59 -16.06 -33.59
CA TYR A 572 -27.84 -17.36 -32.96
C TYR A 572 -29.32 -17.55 -32.62
N GLU A 573 -29.96 -16.55 -32.02
CA GLU A 573 -31.39 -16.58 -31.68
C GLU A 573 -32.27 -16.71 -32.94
N GLU A 574 -31.97 -15.96 -34.01
CA GLU A 574 -32.65 -16.06 -35.30
C GLU A 574 -32.49 -17.46 -35.93
N LEU A 575 -31.29 -18.04 -35.88
CA LEU A 575 -31.02 -19.41 -36.33
C LEU A 575 -31.77 -20.46 -35.50
N CYS A 576 -31.86 -20.28 -34.19
CA CYS A 576 -32.66 -21.13 -33.30
C CYS A 576 -34.16 -21.02 -33.59
N HIS A 577 -34.67 -19.81 -33.83
CA HIS A 577 -36.06 -19.57 -34.22
C HIS A 577 -36.37 -20.17 -35.61
N GLY A 578 -35.44 -20.06 -36.57
CA GLY A 578 -35.54 -20.68 -37.90
C GLY A 578 -35.54 -22.21 -37.85
N HIS A 579 -34.71 -22.82 -37.00
CA HIS A 579 -34.72 -24.27 -36.76
C HIS A 579 -36.02 -24.74 -36.11
N SER A 580 -36.59 -23.96 -35.19
CA SER A 580 -37.92 -24.22 -34.62
C SER A 580 -39.03 -24.16 -35.68
N TYR A 581 -38.94 -23.24 -36.65
CA TYR A 581 -39.89 -23.11 -37.76
C TYR A 581 -39.80 -24.28 -38.76
N HIS A 582 -38.59 -24.76 -39.07
CA HIS A 582 -38.38 -25.92 -39.94
C HIS A 582 -38.74 -27.25 -39.25
N ALA A 583 -38.55 -27.37 -37.93
CA ALA A 583 -39.01 -28.52 -37.15
C ALA A 583 -40.55 -28.60 -37.06
N LYS A 584 -41.25 -27.46 -37.02
CA LYS A 584 -42.73 -27.39 -37.07
C LYS A 584 -43.32 -27.86 -38.40
N LYS A 585 -42.62 -27.64 -39.54
CA LYS A 585 -43.07 -28.14 -40.86
C LYS A 585 -42.90 -29.65 -41.04
N ARG A 586 -42.01 -30.31 -40.29
CA ARG A 586 -41.77 -31.76 -40.37
C ARG A 586 -42.62 -32.61 -39.43
N SER A 587 -43.23 -32.03 -38.40
CA SER A 587 -43.89 -32.80 -37.33
C SER A 587 -45.41 -32.70 -37.28
N GLY A 588 -46.07 -31.79 -38.01
CA GLY A 588 -47.55 -31.81 -38.13
C GLY A 588 -48.31 -31.77 -36.80
N VAL A 589 -47.71 -31.29 -35.72
CA VAL A 589 -48.34 -31.16 -34.40
C VAL A 589 -48.43 -29.69 -34.04
N THR A 590 -49.65 -29.16 -34.12
CA THR A 590 -50.07 -27.93 -33.47
C THR A 590 -50.05 -28.14 -31.96
N CYS A 591 -49.34 -27.28 -31.24
CA CYS A 591 -49.66 -27.02 -29.83
C CYS A 591 -49.50 -25.53 -29.55
N LEU A 592 -50.59 -24.96 -29.06
CA LEU A 592 -50.73 -23.61 -28.53
C LEU A 592 -49.75 -23.38 -27.37
N ILE A 593 -49.33 -22.14 -27.16
CA ILE A 593 -49.58 -21.35 -25.92
C ILE A 593 -48.91 -19.97 -26.08
N MET A 594 -49.61 -18.98 -25.51
CA MET A 594 -49.27 -17.55 -25.36
C MET A 594 -47.98 -17.30 -24.59
#